data_AF-A0A7C7CB99-F1
#
_entry.id   AF-A0A7C7CB99-F1
#
_cell.length_a   1.000
_cell.length_b   1.000
_cell.length_c   1.000
_cell.angle_alpha   90.00
_cell.angle_beta   90.00
_cell.angle_gamma   90.00
#
_symmetry.space_group_name_H-M   'P 1'
#
loop_
_entity.id
_entity.type
_entity.pdbx_description
1 polymer ?
#
loop_
_entity_poly.entity_id
_entity_poly.type
_entity_poly.pdbx_seq_one_letter_code
_entity_poly.pdbx_strand_id
1 'polypeptide(L)'
;MSVSAGPYNRLIPFVNAEEVLISQDPASDNLKVSLQLTNEIGQLSKKIIKFGNFVYLTTSAADAADLCKDPDRLTDMISTAGKENKFMFSLAARDFETKQISLGARGSLQRAHAHTHQTTLIVESTPNLYLVVATFRIYKNRISIGNAIRETLLQKKKTPTNLTLYLLAESVPRYGTAGTIWPGSVHKEGKKLMAGNIHISKKHPTLTAQKVPNIKIKDMRVLRSAAAIAPTYSTVKTDVPYISALEISRGSLGMANGMFSFDMLSFMRINSRLSGIMTNQDSILDSSALDDVIIYQKKSGLNLKGNKLTPVPALSCGLGKFNGFKKVASLNNGCEVLDTDNNGDAVQDISFIDTTVKAMSTGFVEYKVEILISDRSRETIQEMVGKLNLYIKQARERMIDSPTDTFDFRLAGTLERLINLYLQSLDYLYGAKVFGATTQGYWRDNLVAITYDVSKSHRGKMSVIKIIGNYTKELNILIQKTTGATSAEPNFRSVMGVKKSVTVLTHSQVFDDKLEIQGPPNVGLGYLDDVIPDQTAITPKISFDSYNTRVTQEVNKYNISNSKSQNINKYGFLSPSFMGLGKKKTINTKVLLPVTSKFLPLVRSRLSDDKVQDNKIKNE
;
A
#
# COMPACT_ATOMS: atom_id res chain seq x y z
N MET A 1 -21.32 -23.62 18.63
CA MET A 1 -22.45 -22.91 19.27
C MET A 1 -23.74 -23.62 18.90
N SER A 2 -24.67 -23.78 19.84
CA SER A 2 -25.98 -24.38 19.56
C SER A 2 -26.95 -23.34 18.99
N VAL A 3 -27.85 -23.79 18.11
CA VAL A 3 -28.90 -22.93 17.54
C VAL A 3 -30.15 -23.01 18.42
N SER A 4 -30.94 -21.95 18.45
CA SER A 4 -32.23 -21.88 19.13
C SER A 4 -33.25 -22.77 18.40
N ALA A 5 -33.96 -23.64 19.14
CA ALA A 5 -34.92 -24.58 18.56
C ALA A 5 -36.25 -23.94 18.13
N GLY A 6 -36.56 -22.76 18.67
CA GLY A 6 -37.85 -22.11 18.53
C GLY A 6 -38.33 -21.88 17.10
N PRO A 7 -37.48 -21.37 16.19
CA PRO A 7 -37.83 -21.16 14.79
C PRO A 7 -38.31 -22.42 14.06
N TYR A 8 -37.85 -23.60 14.49
CA TYR A 8 -38.13 -24.88 13.83
C TYR A 8 -39.44 -25.55 14.25
N ASN A 9 -40.09 -25.07 15.31
CA ASN A 9 -41.33 -25.64 15.86
C ASN A 9 -42.60 -25.09 15.20
N ARG A 10 -42.52 -24.62 13.95
CA ARG A 10 -43.62 -24.00 13.20
C ARG A 10 -44.17 -24.94 12.12
N LEU A 11 -45.43 -24.72 11.74
CA LEU A 11 -46.07 -25.47 10.65
C LEU A 11 -45.55 -25.10 9.25
N ILE A 12 -45.03 -23.89 9.09
CA ILE A 12 -44.42 -23.40 7.85
C ILE A 12 -42.90 -23.51 8.05
N PRO A 13 -42.17 -24.21 7.17
CA PRO A 13 -40.72 -24.38 7.28
C PRO A 13 -39.98 -23.05 7.37
N PHE A 14 -39.08 -22.91 8.33
CA PHE A 14 -38.29 -21.72 8.58
C PHE A 14 -37.30 -21.48 7.44
N VAL A 15 -37.37 -20.34 6.76
CA VAL A 15 -36.44 -19.99 5.68
C VAL A 15 -35.20 -19.28 6.23
N ASN A 16 -34.03 -19.70 5.76
CA ASN A 16 -32.78 -18.99 5.89
C ASN A 16 -32.14 -18.80 4.49
N ALA A 17 -31.35 -17.74 4.33
CA ALA A 17 -30.42 -17.64 3.22
C ALA A 17 -29.08 -18.17 3.72
N GLU A 18 -28.62 -19.31 3.23
CA GLU A 18 -27.35 -19.88 3.66
C GLU A 18 -26.16 -19.25 2.95
N GLU A 19 -26.35 -18.93 1.68
CA GLU A 19 -25.32 -18.33 0.84
C GLU A 19 -25.95 -17.31 -0.11
N VAL A 20 -25.27 -16.18 -0.25
CA VAL A 20 -25.57 -15.16 -1.25
C VAL A 20 -24.29 -14.89 -2.04
N LEU A 21 -24.32 -15.17 -3.34
CA LEU A 21 -23.24 -14.85 -4.26
C LEU A 21 -23.62 -13.60 -5.06
N ILE A 22 -22.79 -12.58 -5.00
CA ILE A 22 -22.95 -11.37 -5.80
C ILE A 22 -21.88 -11.36 -6.87
N SER A 23 -22.29 -11.39 -8.12
CA SER A 23 -21.41 -11.36 -9.29
C SER A 23 -21.90 -10.32 -10.28
N GLN A 24 -21.07 -9.98 -11.26
CA GLN A 24 -21.51 -9.21 -12.42
C GLN A 24 -21.99 -10.20 -13.48
N ASP A 25 -23.12 -9.90 -14.10
CA ASP A 25 -23.61 -10.68 -15.23
C ASP A 25 -22.62 -10.58 -16.41
N PRO A 26 -22.22 -11.67 -17.08
CA PRO A 26 -21.33 -11.57 -18.23
C PRO A 26 -21.98 -10.91 -19.45
N ALA A 27 -23.32 -10.92 -19.56
CA ALA A 27 -24.04 -10.38 -20.71
C ALA A 27 -24.44 -8.90 -20.56
N SER A 28 -24.35 -8.33 -19.35
CA SER A 28 -24.77 -6.96 -19.05
C SER A 28 -24.00 -6.39 -17.87
N ASP A 29 -24.08 -5.08 -17.62
CA ASP A 29 -23.48 -4.46 -16.42
C ASP A 29 -24.32 -4.69 -15.14
N ASN A 30 -25.35 -5.52 -15.22
CA ASN A 30 -26.22 -5.85 -14.10
C ASN A 30 -25.53 -6.76 -13.08
N LEU A 31 -26.09 -6.76 -11.87
CA LEU A 31 -25.70 -7.66 -10.80
C LEU A 31 -26.46 -8.96 -10.92
N LYS A 32 -25.72 -10.07 -10.88
CA LYS A 32 -26.26 -11.41 -10.74
C LYS A 32 -26.16 -11.85 -9.28
N VAL A 33 -27.31 -11.98 -8.63
CA VAL A 33 -27.45 -12.42 -7.24
C VAL A 33 -27.91 -13.87 -7.23
N SER A 34 -27.03 -14.80 -6.87
CA SER A 34 -27.38 -16.21 -6.67
C SER A 34 -27.60 -16.48 -5.20
N LEU A 35 -28.73 -17.12 -4.88
CA LEU A 35 -29.19 -17.38 -3.52
C LEU A 35 -29.28 -18.89 -3.29
N GLN A 36 -28.73 -19.36 -2.18
CA GLN A 36 -29.04 -20.67 -1.62
C GLN A 36 -29.93 -20.47 -0.40
N LEU A 37 -31.20 -20.84 -0.54
CA LEU A 37 -32.20 -20.79 0.52
C LEU A 37 -32.39 -22.16 1.13
N THR A 38 -32.53 -22.23 2.44
CA THR A 38 -32.93 -23.46 3.13
C THR A 38 -34.19 -23.27 3.92
N ASN A 39 -35.08 -24.26 3.81
CA ASN A 39 -36.34 -24.34 4.52
C ASN A 39 -36.25 -25.47 5.54
N GLU A 40 -36.18 -25.10 6.82
CA GLU A 40 -35.88 -25.99 7.92
C GLU A 40 -37.12 -26.21 8.81
N ILE A 41 -37.37 -27.46 9.19
CA ILE A 41 -38.50 -27.85 10.07
C ILE A 41 -38.04 -28.88 11.10
N GLY A 42 -38.51 -28.75 12.34
CA GLY A 42 -38.10 -29.63 13.44
C GLY A 42 -38.73 -31.02 13.39
N GLN A 43 -39.97 -31.12 12.89
CA GLN A 43 -40.69 -32.40 12.79
C GLN A 43 -41.37 -32.53 11.42
N LEU A 44 -41.07 -33.62 10.71
CA LEU A 44 -41.71 -33.91 9.45
C LEU A 44 -43.13 -34.48 9.65
N SER A 45 -44.05 -33.97 8.84
CA SER A 45 -45.41 -34.50 8.73
C SER A 45 -45.43 -35.71 7.79
N LYS A 46 -46.28 -36.71 8.09
CA LYS A 46 -46.57 -37.83 7.15
C LYS A 46 -47.29 -37.35 5.89
N LYS A 47 -47.99 -36.21 5.97
CA LYS A 47 -48.66 -35.55 4.84
C LYS A 47 -47.69 -34.65 4.09
N ILE A 48 -47.91 -34.50 2.78
CA ILE A 48 -47.21 -33.54 1.92
C ILE A 48 -47.28 -32.12 2.51
N ILE A 49 -46.12 -31.48 2.62
CA ILE A 49 -45.96 -30.12 3.13
C ILE A 49 -45.96 -29.17 1.93
N LYS A 50 -46.94 -28.26 1.88
CA LYS A 50 -47.06 -27.23 0.83
C LYS A 50 -46.73 -25.86 1.40
N PHE A 51 -45.77 -25.17 0.80
CA PHE A 51 -45.33 -23.82 1.17
C PHE A 51 -44.70 -23.13 -0.04
N GLY A 52 -44.29 -21.88 0.09
CA GLY A 52 -43.49 -21.18 -0.91
C GLY A 52 -42.47 -20.24 -0.27
N ASN A 53 -41.43 -19.91 -1.03
CA ASN A 53 -40.50 -18.84 -0.71
C ASN A 53 -40.80 -17.63 -1.59
N PHE A 54 -40.88 -16.47 -0.96
CA PHE A 54 -40.90 -15.17 -1.60
C PHE A 54 -39.51 -14.55 -1.48
N VAL A 55 -38.96 -14.09 -2.60
CA VAL A 55 -37.65 -13.42 -2.65
C VAL A 55 -37.85 -12.05 -3.25
N TYR A 56 -37.34 -11.03 -2.58
CA TYR A 56 -37.46 -9.64 -3.02
C TYR A 56 -36.14 -8.91 -2.81
N LEU A 57 -35.71 -8.21 -3.86
CA LEU A 57 -34.52 -7.36 -3.85
C LEU A 57 -34.95 -5.90 -3.98
N THR A 58 -34.44 -5.05 -3.10
CA THR A 58 -34.75 -3.61 -3.08
C THR A 58 -33.50 -2.79 -2.84
N THR A 59 -33.48 -1.56 -3.34
CA THR A 59 -32.39 -0.60 -3.12
C THR A 59 -32.61 0.25 -1.85
N SER A 60 -33.79 0.16 -1.23
CA SER A 60 -34.17 0.91 -0.05
C SER A 60 -34.07 0.07 1.23
N ALA A 61 -33.23 0.51 2.17
CA ALA A 61 -33.07 -0.14 3.46
C ALA A 61 -34.35 -0.08 4.31
N ALA A 62 -35.10 1.03 4.19
CA ALA A 62 -36.36 1.26 4.89
C ALA A 62 -37.44 0.33 4.35
N ASP A 63 -37.55 0.22 3.03
CA ASP A 63 -38.50 -0.67 2.37
C ASP A 63 -38.29 -2.13 2.77
N ALA A 64 -37.04 -2.60 2.75
CA ALA A 64 -36.70 -3.94 3.25
C ALA A 64 -37.03 -4.12 4.75
N ALA A 65 -36.87 -3.07 5.56
CA ALA A 65 -37.22 -3.11 6.99
C ALA A 65 -38.73 -3.22 7.19
N ASP A 66 -39.49 -2.42 6.47
CA ASP A 66 -40.93 -2.27 6.62
C ASP A 66 -41.64 -3.54 6.15
N LEU A 67 -41.22 -4.14 5.04
CA LEU A 67 -41.72 -5.44 4.58
C LEU A 67 -41.53 -6.56 5.61
N CYS A 68 -40.47 -6.53 6.40
CA CYS A 68 -40.30 -7.53 7.47
C CYS A 68 -41.10 -7.23 8.74
N LYS A 69 -41.49 -5.96 8.96
CA LYS A 69 -42.23 -5.53 10.15
C LYS A 69 -43.74 -5.57 9.97
N ASP A 70 -44.22 -5.42 8.74
CA ASP A 70 -45.63 -5.34 8.38
C ASP A 70 -46.08 -6.61 7.62
N PRO A 71 -46.71 -7.58 8.31
CA PRO A 71 -47.16 -8.82 7.70
C PRO A 71 -48.25 -8.64 6.64
N ASP A 72 -49.06 -7.60 6.74
CA ASP A 72 -50.15 -7.33 5.81
C ASP A 72 -49.57 -6.80 4.51
N ARG A 73 -48.67 -5.81 4.59
CA ARG A 73 -47.92 -5.31 3.43
C ARG A 73 -47.10 -6.41 2.75
N LEU A 74 -46.48 -7.31 3.53
CA LEU A 74 -45.76 -8.46 2.98
C LEU A 74 -46.70 -9.44 2.28
N THR A 75 -47.89 -9.67 2.84
CA THR A 75 -48.93 -10.50 2.24
C THR A 75 -49.42 -9.93 0.91
N ASP A 76 -49.68 -8.62 0.87
CA ASP A 76 -50.07 -7.92 -0.35
C ASP A 76 -48.99 -8.01 -1.41
N MET A 77 -47.72 -7.77 -1.03
CA MET A 77 -46.57 -7.91 -1.92
C MET A 77 -46.45 -9.34 -2.50
N ILE A 78 -46.63 -10.38 -1.67
CA ILE A 78 -46.62 -11.77 -2.15
C ILE A 78 -47.80 -12.03 -3.08
N SER A 79 -48.97 -11.46 -2.81
CA SER A 79 -50.15 -11.67 -3.65
C SER A 79 -49.95 -11.12 -5.06
N THR A 80 -49.33 -9.94 -5.19
CA THR A 80 -49.14 -9.23 -6.47
C THR A 80 -47.83 -9.59 -7.18
N ALA A 81 -46.84 -10.15 -6.47
CA ALA A 81 -45.55 -10.50 -7.07
C ALA A 81 -45.66 -11.50 -8.23
N GLY A 82 -44.77 -11.39 -9.21
CA GLY A 82 -44.64 -12.35 -10.31
C GLY A 82 -44.03 -13.69 -9.88
N LYS A 83 -43.95 -14.63 -10.83
CA LYS A 83 -43.43 -15.99 -10.59
C LYS A 83 -41.92 -16.01 -10.33
N GLU A 84 -41.20 -15.02 -10.86
CA GLU A 84 -39.77 -14.82 -10.66
C GLU A 84 -39.39 -14.54 -9.19
N ASN A 85 -40.36 -14.06 -8.40
CA ASN A 85 -40.17 -13.78 -6.97
C ASN A 85 -40.83 -14.82 -6.07
N LYS A 86 -41.59 -15.79 -6.62
CA LYS A 86 -42.39 -16.79 -5.88
C LYS A 86 -42.05 -18.21 -6.28
N PHE A 87 -41.46 -18.94 -5.34
CA PHE A 87 -41.05 -20.33 -5.52
C PHE A 87 -41.95 -21.24 -4.67
N MET A 88 -42.84 -21.99 -5.31
CA MET A 88 -43.81 -22.86 -4.61
C MET A 88 -43.31 -24.30 -4.53
N PHE A 89 -43.49 -24.93 -3.37
CA PHE A 89 -43.03 -26.28 -3.07
C PHE A 89 -44.16 -27.17 -2.54
N SER A 90 -44.08 -28.46 -2.86
CA SER A 90 -45.01 -29.50 -2.41
C SER A 90 -44.20 -30.76 -2.10
N LEU A 91 -43.67 -30.84 -0.87
CA LEU A 91 -42.62 -31.78 -0.49
C LEU A 91 -43.14 -32.89 0.43
N ALA A 92 -42.70 -34.12 0.18
CA ALA A 92 -42.82 -35.25 1.09
C ALA A 92 -41.63 -35.31 2.05
N ALA A 93 -41.73 -36.14 3.10
CA ALA A 93 -40.67 -36.30 4.10
C ALA A 93 -39.29 -36.67 3.50
N ARG A 94 -39.27 -37.43 2.39
CA ARG A 94 -38.05 -37.85 1.69
C ARG A 94 -37.31 -36.72 0.96
N ASP A 95 -37.98 -35.60 0.72
CA ASP A 95 -37.41 -34.45 -0.01
C ASP A 95 -36.65 -33.50 0.94
N PHE A 96 -36.60 -33.82 2.23
CA PHE A 96 -35.84 -33.10 3.23
C PHE A 96 -34.62 -33.90 3.67
N GLU A 97 -33.48 -33.24 3.70
CA GLU A 97 -32.24 -33.76 4.28
C GLU A 97 -32.27 -33.61 5.80
N THR A 98 -31.84 -34.64 6.52
CA THR A 98 -31.77 -34.57 7.98
C THR A 98 -30.45 -33.89 8.39
N LYS A 99 -30.55 -32.71 8.98
CA LYS A 99 -29.44 -31.99 9.62
C LYS A 99 -29.43 -32.31 11.11
N GLN A 100 -28.29 -32.73 11.64
CA GLN A 100 -28.09 -32.76 13.09
C GLN A 100 -27.77 -31.34 13.56
N ILE A 101 -28.65 -30.77 14.37
CA ILE A 101 -28.43 -29.46 14.98
C ILE A 101 -28.27 -29.67 16.48
N SER A 102 -27.15 -29.21 17.04
CA SER A 102 -27.03 -29.08 18.49
C SER A 102 -28.00 -27.99 18.94
N LEU A 103 -29.10 -28.38 19.57
CA LEU A 103 -30.10 -27.44 20.10
C LEU A 103 -30.00 -27.40 21.62
N GLY A 104 -30.00 -26.19 22.19
CA GLY A 104 -30.01 -25.95 23.63
C GLY A 104 -28.64 -25.90 24.33
N ALA A 105 -28.66 -25.68 25.65
CA ALA A 105 -27.46 -25.49 26.49
C ALA A 105 -26.75 -26.78 26.91
N ARG A 106 -27.40 -27.97 26.77
CA ARG A 106 -26.83 -29.28 27.15
C ARG A 106 -26.44 -30.17 25.96
N GLY A 107 -26.39 -29.62 24.74
CA GLY A 107 -25.92 -30.36 23.56
C GLY A 107 -26.82 -31.53 23.12
N SER A 108 -28.10 -31.56 23.51
CA SER A 108 -29.04 -32.56 22.98
C SER A 108 -29.11 -32.41 21.46
N LEU A 109 -28.70 -33.46 20.73
CA LEU A 109 -28.80 -33.52 19.28
C LEU A 109 -30.29 -33.61 18.92
N GLN A 110 -30.86 -32.52 18.42
CA GLN A 110 -32.16 -32.55 17.78
C GLN A 110 -31.95 -32.61 16.27
N ARG A 111 -32.86 -33.31 15.59
CA ARG A 111 -32.86 -33.40 14.13
C ARG A 111 -33.70 -32.25 13.60
N ALA A 112 -33.13 -31.47 12.70
CA ALA A 112 -33.91 -30.61 11.82
C ALA A 112 -33.91 -31.23 10.42
N HIS A 113 -34.94 -30.93 9.66
CA HIS A 113 -35.10 -31.42 8.30
C HIS A 113 -35.08 -30.21 7.38
N ALA A 114 -34.16 -30.19 6.42
CA ALA A 114 -33.91 -29.05 5.56
C ALA A 114 -34.18 -29.39 4.10
N HIS A 115 -34.85 -28.49 3.40
CA HIS A 115 -34.93 -28.50 1.94
C HIS A 115 -34.16 -27.31 1.40
N THR A 116 -33.25 -27.55 0.46
CA THR A 116 -32.39 -26.52 -0.14
C THR A 116 -32.90 -26.15 -1.53
N HIS A 117 -33.07 -24.85 -1.77
CA HIS A 117 -33.46 -24.30 -3.06
C HIS A 117 -32.45 -23.25 -3.50
N GLN A 118 -31.95 -23.37 -4.73
CA GLN A 118 -31.09 -22.37 -5.34
C GLN A 118 -31.86 -21.57 -6.39
N THR A 119 -31.72 -20.25 -6.35
CA THR A 119 -32.29 -19.34 -7.34
C THR A 119 -31.29 -18.26 -7.73
N THR A 120 -31.53 -17.60 -8.85
CA THR A 120 -30.68 -16.50 -9.32
C THR A 120 -31.54 -15.38 -9.87
N LEU A 121 -31.22 -14.16 -9.46
CA LEU A 121 -31.89 -12.94 -9.87
C LEU A 121 -30.87 -12.02 -10.55
N ILE A 122 -31.29 -11.38 -11.63
CA ILE A 122 -30.52 -10.32 -12.30
C ILE A 122 -31.18 -9.00 -11.92
N VAL A 123 -30.40 -8.08 -11.37
CA VAL A 123 -30.86 -6.74 -10.96
C VAL A 123 -29.93 -5.68 -11.49
N GLU A 124 -30.48 -4.49 -11.74
CA GLU A 124 -29.67 -3.35 -12.17
C GLU A 124 -28.53 -3.05 -11.19
N SER A 125 -27.41 -2.56 -11.74
CA SER A 125 -26.25 -2.20 -10.94
C SER A 125 -26.59 -1.05 -9.99
N THR A 126 -26.47 -1.30 -8.69
CA THR A 126 -26.86 -0.34 -7.65
C THR A 126 -25.78 -0.22 -6.56
N PRO A 127 -25.60 0.96 -5.95
CA PRO A 127 -24.73 1.12 -4.79
C PRO A 127 -25.28 0.45 -3.52
N ASN A 128 -26.59 0.30 -3.39
CA ASN A 128 -27.21 -0.31 -2.20
C ASN A 128 -28.20 -1.39 -2.63
N LEU A 129 -28.13 -2.54 -1.98
CA LEU A 129 -28.98 -3.69 -2.30
C LEU A 129 -29.30 -4.44 -1.02
N TYR A 130 -30.58 -4.72 -0.82
CA TYR A 130 -31.12 -5.43 0.33
C TYR A 130 -31.98 -6.59 -0.15
N LEU A 131 -31.90 -7.69 0.59
CA LEU A 131 -32.64 -8.91 0.33
C LEU A 131 -33.70 -9.09 1.41
N VAL A 132 -34.92 -9.40 0.99
CA VAL A 132 -35.99 -9.91 1.83
C VAL A 132 -36.36 -11.30 1.34
N VAL A 133 -36.34 -12.29 2.23
CA VAL A 133 -36.84 -13.64 1.93
C VAL A 133 -37.89 -14.01 2.95
N ALA A 134 -39.06 -14.42 2.50
CA ALA A 134 -40.14 -14.88 3.36
C ALA A 134 -40.63 -16.25 2.95
N THR A 135 -40.90 -17.12 3.92
CA THR A 135 -41.64 -18.37 3.69
C THR A 135 -43.12 -18.11 3.93
N PHE A 136 -43.98 -18.69 3.10
CA PHE A 136 -45.42 -18.52 3.21
C PHE A 136 -46.17 -19.80 2.85
N ARG A 137 -47.44 -19.84 3.20
CA ARG A 137 -48.37 -20.91 2.81
C ARG A 137 -49.67 -20.29 2.32
N ILE A 138 -50.19 -20.83 1.22
CA ILE A 138 -51.51 -20.48 0.70
C ILE A 138 -52.50 -21.57 1.12
N TYR A 139 -53.57 -21.19 1.80
CA TYR A 139 -54.67 -22.09 2.16
C TYR A 139 -56.00 -21.36 2.09
N LYS A 140 -56.97 -21.90 1.32
CA LYS A 140 -58.29 -21.29 1.09
C LYS A 140 -58.19 -19.80 0.73
N ASN A 141 -57.33 -19.47 -0.24
CA ASN A 141 -57.02 -18.10 -0.70
C ASN A 141 -56.48 -17.14 0.37
N ARG A 142 -56.05 -17.64 1.53
CA ARG A 142 -55.35 -16.85 2.55
C ARG A 142 -53.87 -17.18 2.54
N ILE A 143 -53.04 -16.15 2.58
CA ILE A 143 -51.59 -16.26 2.71
C ILE A 143 -51.25 -16.18 4.20
N SER A 144 -50.49 -17.15 4.70
CA SER A 144 -49.92 -17.12 6.04
C SER A 144 -48.41 -17.06 5.95
N ILE A 145 -47.80 -16.07 6.59
CA ILE A 145 -46.34 -15.89 6.63
C ILE A 145 -45.75 -16.76 7.73
N GLY A 146 -44.68 -17.51 7.43
CA GLY A 146 -43.95 -18.29 8.43
C GLY A 146 -42.87 -17.46 9.13
N ASN A 147 -41.85 -17.04 8.40
CA ASN A 147 -40.83 -16.07 8.83
C ASN A 147 -40.36 -15.24 7.63
N ALA A 148 -39.81 -14.08 7.91
CA ALA A 148 -39.19 -13.20 6.92
C ALA A 148 -37.81 -12.79 7.42
N ILE A 149 -36.77 -13.05 6.64
CA ILE A 149 -35.39 -12.61 6.90
C ILE A 149 -35.04 -11.42 6.01
N ARG A 150 -34.11 -10.61 6.50
CA ARG A 150 -33.58 -9.47 5.77
C ARG A 150 -32.06 -9.45 5.84
N GLU A 151 -31.42 -9.26 4.70
CA GLU A 151 -29.96 -9.16 4.59
C GLU A 151 -29.56 -7.87 3.85
N THR A 152 -28.45 -7.27 4.28
CA THR A 152 -27.80 -6.19 3.51
C THR A 152 -26.81 -6.83 2.56
N LEU A 153 -27.08 -6.78 1.26
CA LEU A 153 -26.21 -7.38 0.26
C LEU A 153 -25.12 -6.42 -0.17
N LEU A 154 -25.47 -5.15 -0.43
CA LEU A 154 -24.55 -4.09 -0.80
C LEU A 154 -24.86 -2.81 -0.02
N GLN A 155 -23.81 -2.14 0.42
CA GLN A 155 -23.85 -0.78 0.94
C GLN A 155 -22.68 0.00 0.33
N LYS A 156 -22.97 1.12 -0.35
CA LYS A 156 -21.94 1.91 -1.08
C LYS A 156 -21.07 1.04 -2.01
N LYS A 157 -21.72 0.17 -2.79
CA LYS A 157 -21.12 -0.80 -3.74
C LYS A 157 -20.31 -1.95 -3.10
N LYS A 158 -20.21 -2.02 -1.77
CA LYS A 158 -19.42 -3.02 -1.03
C LYS A 158 -20.34 -4.01 -0.31
N THR A 159 -19.95 -5.27 -0.25
CA THR A 159 -20.58 -6.26 0.62
C THR A 159 -20.20 -6.00 2.09
N PRO A 160 -21.10 -6.25 3.07
CA PRO A 160 -20.72 -6.19 4.47
C PRO A 160 -19.74 -7.31 4.80
N THR A 161 -18.55 -6.97 5.29
CA THR A 161 -17.54 -7.97 5.69
C THR A 161 -17.80 -8.58 7.07
N ASN A 162 -18.75 -8.02 7.82
CA ASN A 162 -19.17 -8.50 9.13
C ASN A 162 -20.68 -8.69 9.16
N LEU A 163 -21.14 -9.75 9.83
CA LEU A 163 -22.54 -9.97 10.15
C LEU A 163 -22.76 -9.83 11.65
N THR A 164 -24.00 -9.51 12.04
CA THR A 164 -24.39 -9.48 13.45
C THR A 164 -25.07 -10.80 13.79
N LEU A 165 -24.41 -11.58 14.64
CA LEU A 165 -24.93 -12.83 15.19
C LEU A 165 -25.66 -12.49 16.49
N TYR A 166 -26.90 -13.00 16.63
CA TYR A 166 -27.72 -12.75 17.81
C TYR A 166 -27.75 -13.99 18.69
N LEU A 167 -27.54 -13.80 19.99
CA LEU A 167 -27.63 -14.85 20.99
C LEU A 167 -28.81 -14.58 21.92
N LEU A 168 -29.53 -15.61 22.34
CA LEU A 168 -30.56 -15.47 23.37
C LEU A 168 -29.92 -15.04 24.68
N ALA A 169 -30.34 -13.91 25.24
CA ALA A 169 -29.85 -13.43 26.55
C ALA A 169 -30.51 -14.19 27.71
N GLU A 170 -31.68 -14.77 27.48
CA GLU A 170 -32.48 -15.49 28.47
C GLU A 170 -33.16 -16.72 27.86
N SER A 171 -33.47 -17.71 28.70
CA SER A 171 -34.20 -18.91 28.29
C SER A 171 -35.70 -18.66 28.32
N VAL A 172 -36.37 -18.81 27.17
CA VAL A 172 -37.83 -18.63 27.06
C VAL A 172 -38.45 -19.85 26.37
N PRO A 173 -39.51 -20.44 26.96
CA PRO A 173 -40.23 -21.56 26.33
C PRO A 173 -40.63 -21.25 24.89
N ARG A 174 -40.44 -22.23 23.99
CA ARG A 174 -40.66 -22.13 22.53
C ARG A 174 -39.69 -21.23 21.76
N TYR A 175 -38.77 -20.54 22.42
CA TYR A 175 -37.67 -19.83 21.73
C TYR A 175 -36.38 -20.62 21.88
N GLY A 176 -35.90 -20.86 23.09
CA GLY A 176 -34.67 -21.61 23.29
C GLY A 176 -34.04 -21.32 24.64
N THR A 177 -32.77 -21.69 24.77
CA THR A 177 -31.98 -21.46 25.99
C THR A 177 -31.03 -20.28 25.80
N ALA A 178 -30.73 -19.57 26.88
CA ALA A 178 -29.71 -18.52 26.89
C ALA A 178 -28.39 -19.02 26.27
N GLY A 179 -27.70 -18.13 25.54
CA GLY A 179 -26.46 -18.41 24.83
C GLY A 179 -26.61 -19.13 23.47
N THR A 180 -27.81 -19.57 23.10
CA THR A 180 -28.04 -20.17 21.77
C THR A 180 -28.19 -19.11 20.68
N ILE A 181 -27.75 -19.43 19.46
CA ILE A 181 -27.87 -18.56 18.29
C ILE A 181 -29.35 -18.43 17.92
N TRP A 182 -29.84 -17.20 17.82
CA TRP A 182 -31.15 -16.89 17.27
C TRP A 182 -31.04 -16.65 15.76
N PRO A 183 -31.52 -17.57 14.90
CA PRO A 183 -31.42 -17.42 13.45
C PRO A 183 -32.57 -16.59 12.87
N GLY A 184 -33.59 -16.28 13.67
CA GLY A 184 -34.77 -15.55 13.25
C GLY A 184 -34.58 -14.03 13.26
N SER A 185 -35.65 -13.33 12.93
CA SER A 185 -35.67 -11.88 12.88
C SER A 185 -35.55 -11.23 14.25
N VAL A 186 -35.09 -9.99 14.25
CA VAL A 186 -34.84 -9.19 15.45
C VAL A 186 -35.50 -7.84 15.31
N HIS A 187 -36.14 -7.39 16.39
CA HIS A 187 -36.63 -6.03 16.52
C HIS A 187 -36.04 -5.36 17.76
N LYS A 188 -36.21 -4.04 17.83
CA LYS A 188 -35.72 -3.22 18.94
C LYS A 188 -36.90 -2.66 19.71
N GLU A 189 -36.90 -2.85 21.02
CA GLU A 189 -37.85 -2.25 21.95
C GLU A 189 -37.07 -1.39 22.95
N GLY A 190 -37.23 -0.07 22.86
CA GLY A 190 -36.37 0.87 23.59
C GLY A 190 -34.89 0.66 23.26
N LYS A 191 -34.09 0.22 24.24
CA LYS A 191 -32.67 -0.11 24.06
C LYS A 191 -32.38 -1.61 23.93
N LYS A 192 -33.39 -2.47 24.05
CA LYS A 192 -33.22 -3.93 24.04
C LYS A 192 -33.46 -4.48 22.64
N LEU A 193 -32.66 -5.47 22.25
CA LEU A 193 -32.89 -6.29 21.07
C LEU A 193 -33.72 -7.50 21.48
N MET A 194 -34.72 -7.88 20.69
CA MET A 194 -35.67 -8.94 21.06
C MET A 194 -35.97 -9.84 19.86
N ALA A 195 -36.24 -11.12 20.16
CA ALA A 195 -36.53 -12.14 19.17
C ALA A 195 -37.92 -11.93 18.52
N GLY A 196 -37.96 -11.80 17.20
CA GLY A 196 -39.17 -11.62 16.40
C GLY A 196 -39.16 -10.35 15.55
N ASN A 197 -40.12 -10.23 14.62
CA ASN A 197 -40.26 -9.07 13.71
C ASN A 197 -40.80 -7.82 14.42
N ILE A 198 -41.67 -8.02 15.41
CA ILE A 198 -42.38 -6.96 16.12
C ILE A 198 -42.50 -7.33 17.59
N HIS A 199 -42.73 -6.33 18.43
CA HIS A 199 -43.08 -6.55 19.82
C HIS A 199 -44.46 -7.21 19.91
N ILE A 200 -44.57 -8.25 20.72
CA ILE A 200 -45.83 -8.94 21.00
C ILE A 200 -46.04 -9.04 22.51
N SER A 201 -47.30 -9.02 22.95
CA SER A 201 -47.67 -9.11 24.37
C SER A 201 -47.20 -10.41 25.05
N LYS A 202 -47.00 -11.48 24.26
CA LYS A 202 -46.46 -12.73 24.76
C LYS A 202 -44.96 -12.58 25.06
N LYS A 203 -44.54 -13.03 26.25
CA LYS A 203 -43.12 -13.04 26.65
C LYS A 203 -42.24 -13.72 25.58
N HIS A 204 -41.22 -12.99 25.13
CA HIS A 204 -40.22 -13.43 24.17
C HIS A 204 -38.82 -12.90 24.59
N PRO A 205 -37.74 -13.62 24.28
CA PRO A 205 -36.42 -13.35 24.87
C PRO A 205 -35.77 -12.09 24.31
N THR A 206 -35.02 -11.43 25.18
CA THR A 206 -34.01 -10.43 24.78
C THR A 206 -32.80 -11.11 24.12
N LEU A 207 -32.06 -10.33 23.32
CA LEU A 207 -30.92 -10.78 22.52
C LEU A 207 -29.67 -9.97 22.84
N THR A 208 -28.52 -10.64 22.85
CA THR A 208 -27.21 -10.00 22.73
C THR A 208 -26.73 -10.08 21.28
N ALA A 209 -25.93 -9.10 20.86
CA ALA A 209 -25.41 -9.00 19.51
C ALA A 209 -23.89 -9.16 19.52
N GLN A 210 -23.36 -10.01 18.66
CA GLN A 210 -21.94 -10.21 18.45
C GLN A 210 -21.61 -10.01 16.97
N LYS A 211 -20.59 -9.20 16.67
CA LYS A 211 -20.07 -9.09 15.30
C LYS A 211 -19.16 -10.26 15.00
N VAL A 212 -19.36 -10.90 13.85
CA VAL A 212 -18.51 -11.99 13.34
C VAL A 212 -18.24 -11.78 11.84
N PRO A 213 -17.18 -12.38 11.27
CA PRO A 213 -16.91 -12.31 9.84
C PRO A 213 -18.10 -12.80 9.00
N ASN A 214 -18.41 -12.10 7.93
CA ASN A 214 -19.51 -12.45 7.04
C ASN A 214 -19.07 -13.47 5.99
N ILE A 215 -19.28 -14.75 6.30
CA ILE A 215 -19.02 -15.87 5.38
C ILE A 215 -20.22 -16.21 4.48
N LYS A 216 -21.40 -15.63 4.77
CA LYS A 216 -22.67 -15.90 4.08
C LYS A 216 -22.79 -15.13 2.77
N ILE A 217 -22.40 -13.85 2.78
CA ILE A 217 -22.48 -12.96 1.61
C ILE A 217 -21.10 -12.87 0.97
N LYS A 218 -20.99 -13.31 -0.28
CA LYS A 218 -19.73 -13.44 -1.01
C LYS A 218 -19.72 -12.56 -2.24
N ASP A 219 -18.76 -11.65 -2.32
CA ASP A 219 -18.56 -10.80 -3.48
C ASP A 219 -17.65 -11.47 -4.51
N MET A 220 -18.25 -12.14 -5.49
CA MET A 220 -17.53 -12.80 -6.57
C MET A 220 -16.89 -11.82 -7.55
N ARG A 221 -17.25 -10.52 -7.51
CA ARG A 221 -16.61 -9.48 -8.34
C ARG A 221 -15.14 -9.30 -7.95
N VAL A 222 -14.78 -9.56 -6.69
CA VAL A 222 -13.39 -9.53 -6.22
C VAL A 222 -12.53 -10.54 -6.98
N LEU A 223 -13.06 -11.72 -7.32
CA LEU A 223 -12.33 -12.70 -8.13
C LEU A 223 -12.05 -12.19 -9.54
N ARG A 224 -13.00 -11.46 -10.14
CA ARG A 224 -12.81 -10.84 -11.46
C ARG A 224 -11.73 -9.75 -11.40
N SER A 225 -11.78 -8.88 -10.39
CA SER A 225 -10.75 -7.87 -10.18
C SER A 225 -9.38 -8.50 -9.95
N ALA A 226 -9.30 -9.53 -9.11
CA ALA A 226 -8.06 -10.27 -8.84
C ALA A 226 -7.50 -10.96 -10.10
N ALA A 227 -8.37 -11.56 -10.92
CA ALA A 227 -7.97 -12.19 -12.18
C ALA A 227 -7.54 -11.18 -13.25
N ALA A 228 -8.00 -9.93 -13.18
CA ALA A 228 -7.59 -8.86 -14.09
C ALA A 228 -6.19 -8.31 -13.76
N ILE A 229 -5.66 -8.58 -12.56
CA ILE A 229 -4.29 -8.21 -12.21
C ILE A 229 -3.34 -9.22 -12.86
N ALA A 230 -2.88 -8.88 -14.04
CA ALA A 230 -1.78 -9.55 -14.71
C ALA A 230 -0.49 -8.74 -14.47
N PRO A 231 0.59 -9.34 -13.99
CA PRO A 231 1.89 -8.71 -14.01
C PRO A 231 2.27 -8.33 -15.44
N THR A 232 2.27 -7.03 -15.73
CA THR A 232 2.67 -6.49 -17.03
C THR A 232 4.00 -5.78 -16.89
N TYR A 233 4.91 -6.01 -17.82
CA TYR A 233 6.16 -5.29 -17.89
C TYR A 233 5.94 -3.93 -18.56
N SER A 234 6.07 -2.84 -17.80
CA SER A 234 6.10 -1.49 -18.35
C SER A 234 7.55 -1.04 -18.49
N THR A 235 7.92 -0.51 -19.66
CA THR A 235 9.20 0.22 -19.78
C THR A 235 8.97 1.67 -19.43
N VAL A 236 9.71 2.17 -18.46
CA VAL A 236 9.76 3.61 -18.19
C VAL A 236 10.99 4.15 -18.90
N LYS A 237 10.79 5.13 -19.77
CA LYS A 237 11.89 5.95 -20.29
C LYS A 237 11.78 7.32 -19.63
N THR A 238 12.87 7.79 -19.05
CA THR A 238 12.99 9.17 -18.57
C THR A 238 14.25 9.77 -19.15
N ASP A 239 14.15 11.00 -19.64
CA ASP A 239 15.30 11.76 -20.13
C ASP A 239 16.00 12.57 -19.02
N VAL A 240 15.60 12.36 -17.76
CA VAL A 240 16.12 13.12 -16.62
C VAL A 240 17.44 12.50 -16.14
N PRO A 241 18.52 13.28 -15.98
CA PRO A 241 19.77 12.79 -15.40
C PRO A 241 19.57 12.37 -13.94
N TYR A 242 20.16 11.25 -13.55
CA TYR A 242 20.05 10.71 -12.18
C TYR A 242 20.99 11.40 -11.19
N ILE A 243 21.96 12.16 -11.67
CA ILE A 243 23.00 12.79 -10.85
C ILE A 243 22.94 14.30 -11.04
N SER A 244 22.97 15.04 -9.93
CA SER A 244 23.03 16.50 -9.95
C SER A 244 24.38 17.00 -10.45
N ALA A 245 24.50 18.31 -10.68
CA ALA A 245 25.81 18.93 -10.84
C ALA A 245 26.69 18.70 -9.60
N LEU A 246 28.01 18.66 -9.80
CA LEU A 246 28.99 18.55 -8.73
C LEU A 246 29.24 19.93 -8.12
N GLU A 247 28.90 20.09 -6.85
CA GLU A 247 29.34 21.23 -6.06
C GLU A 247 30.72 20.92 -5.50
N ILE A 248 31.73 21.70 -5.86
CA ILE A 248 33.11 21.45 -5.44
C ILE A 248 33.77 22.70 -4.87
N SER A 249 34.46 22.50 -3.75
CA SER A 249 35.22 23.54 -3.06
C SER A 249 36.58 23.00 -2.62
N ARG A 250 37.47 23.91 -2.17
CA ARG A 250 38.77 23.55 -1.61
C ARG A 250 38.93 24.20 -0.24
N GLY A 251 39.10 23.39 0.80
CA GLY A 251 39.25 23.88 2.18
C GLY A 251 40.64 24.45 2.47
N SER A 252 40.82 25.08 3.64
CA SER A 252 42.10 25.65 4.08
C SER A 252 43.28 24.66 4.06
N LEU A 253 43.04 23.39 4.38
CA LEU A 253 44.06 22.33 4.31
C LEU A 253 44.46 21.94 2.89
N GLY A 254 43.83 22.51 1.86
CA GLY A 254 44.11 22.29 0.45
C GLY A 254 43.44 21.04 -0.15
N MET A 255 42.61 20.35 0.62
CA MET A 255 41.80 19.20 0.18
C MET A 255 40.57 19.70 -0.58
N ALA A 256 40.11 18.94 -1.58
CA ALA A 256 38.86 19.24 -2.26
C ALA A 256 37.69 18.54 -1.57
N ASN A 257 36.59 19.27 -1.37
CA ASN A 257 35.34 18.75 -0.85
C ASN A 257 34.30 18.83 -1.96
N GLY A 258 33.69 17.72 -2.31
CA GLY A 258 32.67 17.63 -3.35
C GLY A 258 31.35 17.11 -2.80
N MET A 259 30.25 17.61 -3.35
CA MET A 259 28.90 17.18 -3.03
C MET A 259 28.05 17.06 -4.31
N PHE A 260 27.23 16.03 -4.39
CA PHE A 260 26.22 15.86 -5.45
C PHE A 260 25.11 14.94 -4.94
N SER A 261 23.94 14.98 -5.58
CA SER A 261 22.80 14.12 -5.27
C SER A 261 22.64 13.05 -6.34
N PHE A 262 22.18 11.87 -5.95
CA PHE A 262 21.86 10.74 -6.84
C PHE A 262 20.43 10.26 -6.62
N ASP A 263 19.60 10.34 -7.66
CA ASP A 263 18.23 9.81 -7.70
C ASP A 263 18.27 8.29 -7.97
N MET A 264 18.39 7.53 -6.88
CA MET A 264 18.43 6.08 -6.86
C MET A 264 17.14 5.48 -7.41
N LEU A 265 15.98 6.06 -7.07
CA LEU A 265 14.68 5.56 -7.52
C LEU A 265 14.54 5.65 -9.05
N SER A 266 14.85 6.82 -9.62
CA SER A 266 14.79 7.03 -11.07
C SER A 266 15.79 6.13 -11.79
N PHE A 267 17.00 5.96 -11.24
CA PHE A 267 17.98 5.04 -11.80
C PHE A 267 17.46 3.60 -11.80
N MET A 268 16.93 3.12 -10.66
CA MET A 268 16.41 1.76 -10.54
C MET A 268 15.20 1.52 -11.44
N ARG A 269 14.31 2.51 -11.62
CA ARG A 269 13.16 2.40 -12.54
C ARG A 269 13.54 2.12 -13.98
N ILE A 270 14.71 2.57 -14.41
CA ILE A 270 15.17 2.41 -15.79
C ILE A 270 16.08 1.19 -15.92
N ASN A 271 16.95 0.96 -14.93
CA ASN A 271 18.04 0.00 -15.06
C ASN A 271 17.76 -1.33 -14.35
N SER A 272 16.85 -1.38 -13.37
CA SER A 272 16.47 -2.64 -12.74
C SER A 272 15.68 -3.50 -13.72
N ARG A 273 16.06 -4.77 -13.78
CA ARG A 273 15.46 -5.76 -14.69
C ARG A 273 13.97 -5.98 -14.43
N LEU A 274 13.52 -5.86 -13.18
CA LEU A 274 12.15 -6.10 -12.77
C LEU A 274 11.44 -4.84 -12.27
N SER A 275 12.03 -3.65 -12.44
CA SER A 275 11.34 -2.38 -12.18
C SER A 275 10.01 -2.27 -12.93
N GLY A 276 9.96 -2.75 -14.18
CA GLY A 276 8.76 -2.67 -15.01
C GLY A 276 7.53 -3.42 -14.49
N ILE A 277 7.70 -4.33 -13.52
CA ILE A 277 6.60 -5.03 -12.85
C ILE A 277 6.28 -4.44 -11.46
N MET A 278 7.14 -3.54 -10.96
CA MET A 278 6.98 -2.85 -9.69
C MET A 278 6.56 -1.40 -9.94
N THR A 279 5.32 -1.06 -9.61
CA THR A 279 4.84 0.33 -9.66
C THR A 279 4.93 1.03 -8.30
N ASN A 280 5.05 0.25 -7.22
CA ASN A 280 5.32 0.78 -5.88
C ASN A 280 6.77 1.26 -5.76
N GLN A 281 6.96 2.52 -5.36
CA GLN A 281 8.28 3.14 -5.26
C GLN A 281 9.10 2.55 -4.11
N ASP A 282 8.46 2.38 -2.96
CA ASP A 282 9.09 1.84 -1.75
C ASP A 282 9.64 0.44 -2.03
N SER A 283 8.89 -0.39 -2.75
CA SER A 283 9.32 -1.74 -3.10
C SER A 283 10.47 -1.81 -4.11
N ILE A 284 10.62 -0.80 -4.97
CA ILE A 284 11.81 -0.66 -5.84
C ILE A 284 13.02 -0.36 -4.96
N LEU A 285 12.89 0.60 -4.03
CA LEU A 285 13.96 1.00 -3.12
C LEU A 285 14.34 -0.13 -2.15
N ASP A 286 13.37 -0.81 -1.53
CA ASP A 286 13.58 -1.98 -0.67
C ASP A 286 14.32 -3.12 -1.39
N SER A 287 14.12 -3.22 -2.71
CA SER A 287 14.79 -4.21 -3.56
C SER A 287 16.15 -3.76 -4.09
N SER A 288 16.64 -2.62 -3.64
CA SER A 288 17.88 -2.01 -4.10
C SER A 288 18.81 -1.71 -2.94
N ALA A 289 20.11 -1.79 -3.17
CA ALA A 289 21.10 -1.43 -2.15
C ALA A 289 22.27 -0.70 -2.79
N LEU A 290 22.64 0.46 -2.26
CA LEU A 290 23.84 1.17 -2.66
C LEU A 290 25.07 0.42 -2.11
N ASP A 291 25.83 -0.22 -3.00
CA ASP A 291 26.99 -1.03 -2.60
C ASP A 291 28.25 -0.16 -2.42
N ASP A 292 28.51 0.74 -3.36
CA ASP A 292 29.65 1.66 -3.32
C ASP A 292 29.39 2.90 -4.18
N VAL A 293 30.08 3.98 -3.84
CA VAL A 293 30.21 5.20 -4.64
C VAL A 293 31.69 5.51 -4.75
N ILE A 294 32.24 5.35 -5.96
CA ILE A 294 33.67 5.50 -6.20
C ILE A 294 33.92 6.82 -6.92
N ILE A 295 34.74 7.67 -6.31
CA ILE A 295 35.15 8.94 -6.89
C ILE A 295 36.53 8.78 -7.50
N TYR A 296 36.64 9.20 -8.75
CA TYR A 296 37.87 9.27 -9.49
C TYR A 296 38.24 10.71 -9.81
N GLN A 297 39.54 10.93 -9.94
CA GLN A 297 40.13 12.21 -10.25
C GLN A 297 41.11 12.08 -11.40
N LYS A 298 41.17 13.10 -12.26
CA LYS A 298 42.20 13.27 -13.28
C LYS A 298 42.66 14.72 -13.29
N LYS A 299 43.97 14.94 -13.42
CA LYS A 299 44.52 16.26 -13.73
C LYS A 299 44.14 16.63 -15.16
N SER A 300 43.48 17.76 -15.31
CA SER A 300 42.97 18.23 -16.60
C SER A 300 43.71 19.51 -17.02
N GLY A 301 43.79 19.74 -18.34
CA GLY A 301 44.29 21.01 -18.87
C GLY A 301 43.23 22.11 -18.79
N LEU A 302 43.64 23.34 -19.14
CA LEU A 302 42.71 24.45 -19.35
C LEU A 302 41.65 24.04 -20.38
N ASN A 303 40.39 23.97 -19.97
CA ASN A 303 39.28 24.04 -20.92
C ASN A 303 39.18 25.49 -21.36
N LEU A 304 39.85 25.84 -22.45
CA LEU A 304 39.58 27.11 -23.13
C LEU A 304 38.15 27.04 -23.67
N LYS A 305 37.18 27.60 -22.93
CA LYS A 305 35.80 27.76 -23.42
C LYS A 305 35.85 28.75 -24.58
N GLY A 306 36.01 28.23 -25.80
CA GLY A 306 35.72 29.00 -27.01
C GLY A 306 34.26 29.41 -26.99
N ASN A 307 33.97 30.66 -27.35
CA ASN A 307 32.60 31.08 -27.64
C ASN A 307 32.34 30.92 -29.15
N LYS A 308 31.09 31.10 -29.58
CA LYS A 308 30.71 30.99 -31.01
C LYS A 308 31.45 31.97 -31.94
N LEU A 309 32.06 33.03 -31.42
CA LEU A 309 32.77 34.08 -32.17
C LEU A 309 34.30 33.88 -32.14
N THR A 310 34.85 33.18 -31.15
CA THR A 310 36.27 32.84 -31.01
C THR A 310 36.41 31.38 -30.58
N PRO A 311 36.28 30.42 -31.52
CA PRO A 311 36.64 29.03 -31.24
C PRO A 311 38.14 28.96 -30.96
N VAL A 312 38.51 28.68 -29.72
CA VAL A 312 39.92 28.59 -29.33
C VAL A 312 40.42 27.18 -29.69
N PRO A 313 41.49 27.03 -30.49
CA PRO A 313 42.09 25.72 -30.73
C PRO A 313 42.63 25.18 -29.39
N ALA A 314 42.36 23.91 -29.11
CA ALA A 314 42.83 23.27 -27.89
C ALA A 314 44.37 23.34 -27.83
N LEU A 315 44.91 24.22 -26.98
CA LEU A 315 46.35 24.34 -26.73
C LEU A 315 46.81 23.08 -25.96
N SER A 316 47.19 22.04 -26.70
CA SER A 316 47.73 20.79 -26.16
C SER A 316 49.25 20.81 -26.01
N CYS A 317 49.84 21.95 -25.60
CA CYS A 317 51.28 22.05 -25.38
C CYS A 317 51.63 21.75 -23.91
N GLY A 318 52.31 20.63 -23.66
CA GLY A 318 53.13 20.42 -22.46
C GLY A 318 52.55 19.60 -21.31
N LEU A 319 51.25 19.30 -21.28
CA LEU A 319 50.70 18.35 -20.32
C LEU A 319 50.97 16.93 -20.82
N GLY A 320 52.03 16.31 -20.32
CA GLY A 320 52.28 14.87 -20.51
C GLY A 320 51.00 14.09 -20.24
N LYS A 321 50.73 13.07 -21.08
CA LYS A 321 49.56 12.20 -21.09
C LYS A 321 49.29 11.53 -19.72
N PHE A 322 48.79 12.27 -18.73
CA PHE A 322 48.18 11.70 -17.52
C PHE A 322 46.75 11.26 -17.88
N ASN A 323 46.64 10.19 -18.67
CA ASN A 323 45.40 9.88 -19.40
C ASN A 323 44.33 9.13 -18.58
N GLY A 324 44.62 8.70 -17.35
CA GLY A 324 43.70 7.89 -16.54
C GLY A 324 43.06 8.65 -15.38
N PHE A 325 41.79 8.36 -15.13
CA PHE A 325 41.12 8.64 -13.88
C PHE A 325 41.69 7.72 -12.78
N LYS A 326 42.15 8.29 -11.66
CA LYS A 326 42.59 7.54 -10.46
C LYS A 326 41.54 7.60 -9.36
N LYS A 327 41.32 6.50 -8.65
CA LYS A 327 40.41 6.47 -7.50
C LYS A 327 40.96 7.36 -6.38
N VAL A 328 40.11 8.24 -5.83
CA VAL A 328 40.46 9.16 -4.73
C VAL A 328 39.56 8.99 -3.50
N ALA A 329 38.34 8.50 -3.68
CA ALA A 329 37.45 8.15 -2.58
C ALA A 329 36.57 6.96 -2.95
N SER A 330 36.06 6.25 -1.94
CA SER A 330 34.93 5.33 -2.06
C SER A 330 34.00 5.42 -0.85
N LEU A 331 32.82 4.83 -0.91
CA LEU A 331 31.88 4.83 0.20
C LEU A 331 32.56 4.27 1.46
N ASN A 332 32.37 4.96 2.59
CA ASN A 332 33.04 4.71 3.87
C ASN A 332 34.58 4.91 3.87
N ASN A 333 35.15 5.45 2.80
CA ASN A 333 36.57 5.79 2.68
C ASN A 333 36.74 7.08 1.86
N GLY A 334 36.55 8.22 2.53
CA GLY A 334 36.60 9.53 1.89
C GLY A 334 35.34 9.91 1.11
N CYS A 335 34.30 9.08 1.11
CA CYS A 335 32.98 9.36 0.56
C CYS A 335 31.91 8.83 1.54
N GLU A 336 30.82 9.57 1.72
CA GLU A 336 29.69 9.16 2.53
C GLU A 336 28.36 9.66 1.94
N VAL A 337 27.29 8.97 2.32
CA VAL A 337 25.92 9.39 2.05
C VAL A 337 25.44 10.20 3.25
N LEU A 338 24.90 11.39 2.99
CA LEU A 338 24.36 12.28 4.00
C LEU A 338 22.95 11.83 4.35
N ASP A 339 22.68 11.78 5.66
CA ASP A 339 21.32 11.62 6.19
C ASP A 339 20.64 12.99 6.12
N THR A 340 19.96 13.28 5.01
CA THR A 340 19.20 14.51 4.82
C THR A 340 17.70 14.22 4.87
N ASP A 341 16.92 15.12 5.45
CA ASP A 341 15.44 15.03 5.47
C ASP A 341 14.81 15.14 4.06
N ASN A 342 15.62 15.23 3.01
CA ASN A 342 15.19 15.43 1.63
C ASN A 342 14.77 14.09 1.00
N ASN A 343 13.48 13.78 1.05
CA ASN A 343 12.81 12.70 0.31
C ASN A 343 13.20 11.24 0.66
N GLY A 344 13.93 11.00 1.74
CA GLY A 344 14.27 9.64 2.20
C GLY A 344 15.17 8.87 1.23
N ASP A 345 15.11 7.53 1.24
CA ASP A 345 16.04 6.65 0.50
C ASP A 345 16.04 6.81 -1.04
N ALA A 346 15.13 7.62 -1.61
CA ALA A 346 14.97 7.81 -3.04
C ALA A 346 16.08 8.66 -3.67
N VAL A 347 16.50 9.74 -3.00
CA VAL A 347 17.54 10.65 -3.47
C VAL A 347 18.63 10.72 -2.41
N GLN A 348 19.82 10.27 -2.79
CA GLN A 348 20.96 10.14 -1.88
C GLN A 348 21.89 11.32 -2.09
N ASP A 349 22.05 12.17 -1.07
CA ASP A 349 23.06 13.23 -1.07
C ASP A 349 24.42 12.63 -0.72
N ILE A 350 25.40 12.81 -1.60
CA ILE A 350 26.72 12.19 -1.49
C ILE A 350 27.76 13.28 -1.30
N SER A 351 28.58 13.14 -0.25
CA SER A 351 29.73 13.98 0.02
C SER A 351 31.02 13.19 -0.10
N PHE A 352 32.08 13.83 -0.59
CA PHE A 352 33.42 13.23 -0.62
C PHE A 352 34.53 14.25 -0.36
N ILE A 353 35.67 13.73 0.08
CA ILE A 353 36.92 14.48 0.26
C ILE A 353 38.05 13.86 -0.56
N ASP A 354 38.73 14.69 -1.36
CA ASP A 354 39.93 14.32 -2.11
C ASP A 354 41.15 14.95 -1.45
N THR A 355 41.92 14.11 -0.74
CA THR A 355 43.15 14.52 -0.07
C THR A 355 44.34 14.60 -1.03
N THR A 356 44.22 14.04 -2.24
CA THR A 356 45.34 13.90 -3.18
C THR A 356 45.68 15.19 -3.90
N VAL A 357 44.76 16.17 -3.90
CA VAL A 357 44.98 17.52 -4.43
C VAL A 357 45.65 18.47 -3.43
N LYS A 358 45.88 18.02 -2.19
CA LYS A 358 46.48 18.83 -1.12
C LYS A 358 47.80 19.48 -1.51
N ALA A 359 48.67 18.76 -2.21
CA ALA A 359 49.97 19.28 -2.62
C ALA A 359 49.94 20.12 -3.92
N MET A 360 48.79 20.24 -4.57
CA MET A 360 48.67 21.01 -5.82
C MET A 360 48.61 22.51 -5.54
N SER A 361 49.37 23.30 -6.30
CA SER A 361 49.35 24.77 -6.22
C SER A 361 48.70 25.44 -7.43
N THR A 362 48.59 24.74 -8.55
CA THR A 362 48.00 25.25 -9.79
C THR A 362 47.40 24.12 -10.62
N GLY A 363 46.39 24.41 -11.44
CA GLY A 363 45.88 23.52 -12.50
C GLY A 363 44.40 23.20 -12.35
N PHE A 364 43.89 22.33 -13.23
CA PHE A 364 42.50 21.91 -13.22
C PHE A 364 42.39 20.45 -12.81
N VAL A 365 41.34 20.14 -12.06
CA VAL A 365 41.03 18.79 -11.63
C VAL A 365 39.63 18.44 -12.09
N GLU A 366 39.51 17.29 -12.74
CA GLU A 366 38.28 16.76 -13.30
C GLU A 366 37.89 15.50 -12.53
N TYR A 367 36.60 15.39 -12.18
CA TYR A 367 36.07 14.32 -11.37
C TYR A 367 35.13 13.42 -12.17
N LYS A 368 35.15 12.14 -11.84
CA LYS A 368 34.23 11.13 -12.34
C LYS A 368 33.68 10.36 -11.14
N VAL A 369 32.39 10.08 -11.14
CA VAL A 369 31.75 9.17 -10.20
C VAL A 369 31.41 7.84 -10.88
N GLU A 370 31.55 6.75 -10.14
CA GLU A 370 31.01 5.44 -10.46
C GLU A 370 30.14 4.95 -9.29
N ILE A 371 28.86 4.70 -9.54
CA ILE A 371 27.89 4.27 -8.54
C ILE A 371 27.57 2.80 -8.78
N LEU A 372 27.71 1.97 -7.74
CA LEU A 372 27.42 0.54 -7.76
C LEU A 372 26.18 0.25 -6.93
N ILE A 373 25.18 -0.39 -7.53
CA ILE A 373 23.91 -0.70 -6.89
C ILE A 373 23.58 -2.17 -7.07
N SER A 374 23.34 -2.86 -5.96
CA SER A 374 22.80 -4.20 -5.93
C SER A 374 21.30 -4.19 -6.24
N ASP A 375 20.89 -4.77 -7.36
CA ASP A 375 19.50 -5.06 -7.70
C ASP A 375 19.12 -6.45 -7.14
N ARG A 376 18.26 -6.45 -6.12
CA ARG A 376 17.71 -7.63 -5.44
C ARG A 376 16.25 -7.90 -5.81
N SER A 377 15.69 -7.19 -6.78
CA SER A 377 14.29 -7.34 -7.19
C SER A 377 13.95 -8.78 -7.60
N ARG A 378 14.89 -9.47 -8.25
CA ARG A 378 14.73 -10.87 -8.63
C ARG A 378 14.61 -11.78 -7.42
N GLU A 379 15.54 -11.69 -6.49
CA GLU A 379 15.57 -12.49 -5.27
C GLU A 379 14.30 -12.29 -4.45
N THR A 380 13.90 -11.03 -4.24
CA THR A 380 12.69 -10.69 -3.48
C THR A 380 11.45 -11.31 -4.11
N ILE A 381 11.26 -11.16 -5.43
CA ILE A 381 10.08 -11.69 -6.11
C ILE A 381 10.14 -13.22 -6.19
N GLN A 382 11.31 -13.82 -6.34
CA GLN A 382 11.49 -15.27 -6.27
C GLN A 382 11.10 -15.83 -4.90
N GLU A 383 11.46 -15.16 -3.81
CA GLU A 383 11.07 -15.56 -2.46
C GLU A 383 9.54 -15.50 -2.29
N MET A 384 8.89 -14.44 -2.78
CA MET A 384 7.43 -14.30 -2.76
C MET A 384 6.75 -15.44 -3.54
N VAL A 385 7.21 -15.71 -4.77
CA VAL A 385 6.71 -16.80 -5.62
C VAL A 385 6.92 -18.16 -4.94
N GLY A 386 8.06 -18.37 -4.28
CA GLY A 386 8.36 -19.58 -3.53
C GLY A 386 7.37 -19.81 -2.39
N LYS A 387 7.10 -18.78 -1.57
CA LYS A 387 6.11 -18.83 -0.49
C LYS A 387 4.69 -19.10 -1.02
N LEU A 388 4.28 -18.42 -2.10
CA LEU A 388 2.97 -18.63 -2.72
C LEU A 388 2.79 -20.08 -3.23
N ASN A 389 3.78 -20.60 -3.97
CA ASN A 389 3.75 -21.97 -4.48
C ASN A 389 3.67 -23.02 -3.36
N LEU A 390 4.41 -22.81 -2.25
CA LEU A 390 4.35 -23.68 -1.09
C LEU A 390 2.93 -23.76 -0.52
N TYR A 391 2.28 -22.62 -0.29
CA TYR A 391 0.92 -22.58 0.28
C TYR A 391 -0.15 -23.05 -0.71
N ILE A 392 0.03 -22.83 -2.02
CA ILE A 392 -0.83 -23.43 -3.06
C ILE A 392 -0.76 -24.96 -3.00
N LYS A 393 0.45 -25.52 -2.94
CA LYS A 393 0.66 -26.98 -2.85
C LYS A 393 0.00 -27.54 -1.59
N GLN A 394 0.27 -26.96 -0.42
CA GLN A 394 -0.33 -27.37 0.85
C GLN A 394 -1.86 -27.28 0.83
N ALA A 395 -2.43 -26.23 0.22
CA ALA A 395 -3.88 -26.08 0.12
C ALA A 395 -4.49 -27.20 -0.74
N ARG A 396 -3.85 -27.56 -1.86
CA ARG A 396 -4.32 -28.64 -2.75
C ARG A 396 -4.23 -30.02 -2.09
N GLU A 397 -3.11 -30.32 -1.42
CA GLU A 397 -2.92 -31.57 -0.69
C GLU A 397 -3.99 -31.73 0.40
N ARG A 398 -4.20 -30.70 1.22
CA ARG A 398 -5.24 -30.71 2.26
C ARG A 398 -6.66 -30.80 1.71
N MET A 399 -6.91 -30.30 0.51
CA MET A 399 -8.21 -30.46 -0.15
C MET A 399 -8.50 -31.90 -0.59
N ILE A 400 -7.46 -32.68 -0.88
CA ILE A 400 -7.58 -34.12 -1.20
C ILE A 400 -7.84 -34.91 0.09
N ASP A 401 -7.13 -34.55 1.17
CA ASP A 401 -7.22 -35.25 2.46
C ASP A 401 -8.47 -34.86 3.29
N SER A 402 -9.06 -33.69 3.04
CA SER A 402 -10.22 -33.19 3.78
C SER A 402 -11.49 -33.87 3.28
N PRO A 403 -12.22 -34.60 4.14
CA PRO A 403 -13.57 -35.05 3.83
C PRO A 403 -14.44 -33.84 3.46
N THR A 404 -15.29 -33.98 2.45
CA THR A 404 -16.22 -32.91 2.03
C THR A 404 -17.24 -32.55 3.11
N ASP A 405 -17.38 -33.40 4.13
CA ASP A 405 -18.43 -33.33 5.16
C ASP A 405 -17.96 -32.69 6.48
N THR A 406 -16.68 -32.41 6.66
CA THR A 406 -16.15 -31.80 7.88
C THR A 406 -15.42 -30.48 7.61
N PHE A 407 -15.62 -29.51 8.51
CA PHE A 407 -14.88 -28.26 8.45
C PHE A 407 -13.43 -28.49 8.90
N ASP A 408 -12.49 -28.45 7.96
CA ASP A 408 -11.07 -28.53 8.26
C ASP A 408 -10.48 -27.15 8.60
N PHE A 409 -10.28 -26.90 9.90
CA PHE A 409 -9.61 -25.71 10.43
C PHE A 409 -8.19 -25.53 9.88
N ARG A 410 -7.49 -26.63 9.55
CA ARG A 410 -6.12 -26.59 9.03
C ARG A 410 -6.13 -26.07 7.59
N LEU A 411 -7.01 -26.60 6.74
CA LEU A 411 -7.19 -26.08 5.38
C LEU A 411 -7.62 -24.61 5.38
N ALA A 412 -8.56 -24.22 6.25
CA ALA A 412 -8.99 -22.83 6.38
C ALA A 412 -7.80 -21.89 6.72
N GLY A 413 -6.97 -22.27 7.70
CA GLY A 413 -5.78 -21.51 8.06
C GLY A 413 -4.73 -21.45 6.95
N THR A 414 -4.56 -22.51 6.15
CA THR A 414 -3.67 -22.52 4.97
C THR A 414 -4.16 -21.55 3.89
N LEU A 415 -5.47 -21.56 3.61
CA LEU A 415 -6.07 -20.68 2.60
C LEU A 415 -6.00 -19.21 3.03
N GLU A 416 -6.24 -18.90 4.30
CA GLU A 416 -6.11 -17.54 4.82
C GLU A 416 -4.67 -17.02 4.69
N ARG A 417 -3.67 -17.85 5.04
CA ARG A 417 -2.25 -17.50 4.85
C ARG A 417 -1.90 -17.28 3.37
N LEU A 418 -2.40 -18.15 2.49
CA LEU A 418 -2.21 -18.00 1.05
C LEU A 418 -2.79 -16.68 0.54
N ILE A 419 -4.02 -16.34 0.96
CA ILE A 419 -4.69 -15.08 0.61
C ILE A 419 -3.88 -13.89 1.12
N ASN A 420 -3.42 -13.91 2.36
CA ASN A 420 -2.64 -12.81 2.93
C ASN A 420 -1.31 -12.60 2.18
N LEU A 421 -0.58 -13.67 1.87
CA LEU A 421 0.65 -13.59 1.08
C LEU A 421 0.39 -13.06 -0.34
N TYR A 422 -0.70 -13.49 -0.97
CA TYR A 422 -1.10 -12.97 -2.28
C TYR A 422 -1.36 -11.47 -2.22
N LEU A 423 -2.18 -11.01 -1.27
CA LEU A 423 -2.52 -9.59 -1.12
C LEU A 423 -1.30 -8.75 -0.72
N GLN A 424 -0.39 -9.28 0.09
CA GLN A 424 0.88 -8.62 0.42
C GLN A 424 1.78 -8.49 -0.81
N SER A 425 1.85 -9.52 -1.67
CA SER A 425 2.62 -9.44 -2.90
C SER A 425 2.04 -8.42 -3.88
N LEU A 426 0.71 -8.28 -3.93
CA LEU A 426 0.06 -7.25 -4.74
C LEU A 426 0.39 -5.85 -4.23
N ASP A 427 0.31 -5.64 -2.91
CA ASP A 427 0.61 -4.35 -2.29
C ASP A 427 2.10 -4.01 -2.43
N TYR A 428 3.00 -4.98 -2.28
CA TYR A 428 4.42 -4.79 -2.55
C TYR A 428 4.66 -4.39 -4.01
N LEU A 429 4.16 -5.14 -4.99
CA LEU A 429 4.45 -4.82 -6.39
C LEU A 429 3.74 -3.55 -6.89
N TYR A 430 2.52 -3.28 -6.45
CA TYR A 430 1.65 -2.27 -7.05
C TYR A 430 1.20 -1.14 -6.11
N GLY A 431 1.46 -1.28 -4.81
CA GLY A 431 0.96 -0.39 -3.77
C GLY A 431 -0.56 -0.48 -3.59
N ALA A 432 -1.08 0.30 -2.65
CA ALA A 432 -2.50 0.29 -2.28
C ALA A 432 -3.46 0.61 -3.45
N LYS A 433 -2.96 1.27 -4.51
CA LYS A 433 -3.74 1.64 -5.71
C LYS A 433 -4.29 0.42 -6.45
N VAL A 434 -3.66 -0.75 -6.33
CA VAL A 434 -4.11 -2.00 -6.98
C VAL A 434 -5.50 -2.44 -6.53
N PHE A 435 -5.92 -2.04 -5.33
CA PHE A 435 -7.24 -2.36 -4.78
C PHE A 435 -8.34 -1.37 -5.21
N GLY A 436 -8.01 -0.37 -6.02
CA GLY A 436 -8.95 0.61 -6.58
C GLY A 436 -9.71 1.37 -5.49
N ALA A 437 -11.04 1.41 -5.59
CA ALA A 437 -11.91 2.06 -4.58
C ALA A 437 -12.14 1.21 -3.31
N THR A 438 -11.52 0.03 -3.23
CA THR A 438 -11.62 -0.90 -2.10
C THR A 438 -10.30 -0.98 -1.35
N THR A 439 -10.32 -1.63 -0.18
CA THR A 439 -9.11 -1.80 0.64
C THR A 439 -8.62 -3.24 0.56
N GLN A 440 -7.34 -3.47 0.87
CA GLN A 440 -6.78 -4.81 1.02
C GLN A 440 -7.59 -5.67 2.01
N GLY A 441 -8.05 -5.09 3.12
CA GLY A 441 -8.90 -5.77 4.10
C GLY A 441 -10.25 -6.23 3.51
N TYR A 442 -10.87 -5.41 2.66
CA TYR A 442 -12.10 -5.80 1.96
C TYR A 442 -11.88 -7.01 1.04
N TRP A 443 -10.76 -7.03 0.31
CA TRP A 443 -10.39 -8.17 -0.54
C TRP A 443 -10.14 -9.41 0.29
N ARG A 444 -9.36 -9.30 1.38
CA ARG A 444 -9.09 -10.40 2.30
C ARG A 444 -10.37 -11.04 2.81
N ASP A 445 -11.25 -10.23 3.39
CA ASP A 445 -12.48 -10.72 4.02
C ASP A 445 -13.39 -11.42 2.99
N ASN A 446 -13.52 -10.88 1.77
CA ASN A 446 -14.31 -11.51 0.71
C ASN A 446 -13.65 -12.77 0.14
N LEU A 447 -12.33 -12.78 -0.08
CA LEU A 447 -11.61 -13.98 -0.54
C LEU A 447 -11.72 -15.11 0.49
N VAL A 448 -11.57 -14.80 1.78
CA VAL A 448 -11.77 -15.78 2.87
C VAL A 448 -13.22 -16.27 2.87
N ALA A 449 -14.21 -15.38 2.78
CA ALA A 449 -15.62 -15.78 2.69
C ALA A 449 -15.88 -16.72 1.51
N ILE A 450 -15.28 -16.46 0.34
CA ILE A 450 -15.40 -17.34 -0.85
C ILE A 450 -14.84 -18.74 -0.59
N THR A 451 -13.76 -18.86 0.18
CA THR A 451 -13.20 -20.18 0.54
C THR A 451 -14.08 -20.99 1.49
N TYR A 452 -15.01 -20.34 2.19
CA TYR A 452 -15.97 -20.98 3.08
C TYR A 452 -17.13 -21.57 2.28
N ASP A 453 -16.99 -22.77 1.72
CA ASP A 453 -18.03 -23.38 0.90
C ASP A 453 -19.13 -24.04 1.75
N VAL A 454 -20.38 -23.55 1.63
CA VAL A 454 -21.54 -24.18 2.28
C VAL A 454 -22.00 -25.42 1.49
N SER A 455 -21.75 -25.45 0.18
CA SER A 455 -22.30 -26.41 -0.78
C SER A 455 -21.48 -27.71 -0.94
N LYS A 456 -20.50 -27.98 -0.08
CA LYS A 456 -19.54 -29.12 -0.18
C LYS A 456 -18.78 -29.23 -1.52
N SER A 457 -18.92 -28.25 -2.43
CA SER A 457 -18.48 -28.33 -3.82
C SER A 457 -16.98 -28.04 -4.02
N HIS A 458 -16.29 -27.52 -3.00
CA HIS A 458 -14.91 -27.02 -3.06
C HIS A 458 -14.67 -25.93 -4.13
N ARG A 459 -15.72 -25.44 -4.80
CA ARG A 459 -15.61 -24.56 -5.98
C ARG A 459 -15.00 -23.21 -5.63
N GLY A 460 -15.41 -22.63 -4.49
CA GLY A 460 -14.87 -21.36 -4.01
C GLY A 460 -13.37 -21.46 -3.68
N LYS A 461 -12.98 -22.49 -2.93
CA LYS A 461 -11.58 -22.80 -2.60
C LYS A 461 -10.71 -22.93 -3.86
N MET A 462 -11.17 -23.73 -4.84
CA MET A 462 -10.45 -23.91 -6.10
C MET A 462 -10.35 -22.63 -6.94
N SER A 463 -11.38 -21.79 -6.93
CA SER A 463 -11.36 -20.52 -7.66
C SER A 463 -10.30 -19.56 -7.12
N VAL A 464 -10.20 -19.45 -5.80
CA VAL A 464 -9.15 -18.64 -5.13
C VAL A 464 -7.76 -19.21 -5.42
N ILE A 465 -7.56 -20.52 -5.23
CA ILE A 465 -6.27 -21.18 -5.52
C ILE A 465 -5.87 -20.98 -6.99
N LYS A 466 -6.82 -21.08 -7.92
CA LYS A 466 -6.56 -20.93 -9.36
C LYS A 466 -6.13 -19.51 -9.70
N ILE A 467 -6.80 -18.49 -9.16
CA ILE A 467 -6.45 -17.09 -9.41
C ILE A 467 -5.04 -16.79 -8.87
N ILE A 468 -4.76 -17.18 -7.63
CA ILE A 468 -3.44 -16.95 -7.02
C ILE A 468 -2.36 -17.77 -7.76
N GLY A 469 -2.68 -19.00 -8.19
CA GLY A 469 -1.79 -19.84 -8.98
C GLY A 469 -1.48 -19.27 -10.36
N ASN A 470 -2.47 -18.69 -11.04
CA ASN A 470 -2.27 -18.01 -12.32
C ASN A 470 -1.35 -16.79 -12.14
N TYR A 471 -1.63 -15.93 -11.15
CA TYR A 471 -0.77 -14.80 -10.82
C TYR A 471 0.67 -15.23 -10.52
N THR A 472 0.84 -16.27 -9.70
CA THR A 472 2.17 -16.82 -9.33
C THR A 472 2.91 -17.37 -10.55
N LYS A 473 2.18 -18.02 -11.48
CA LYS A 473 2.74 -18.52 -12.74
C LYS A 473 3.23 -17.38 -13.63
N GLU A 474 2.44 -16.32 -13.80
CA GLU A 474 2.84 -15.15 -14.60
C GLU A 474 4.06 -14.44 -14.01
N LEU A 475 4.12 -14.27 -12.68
CA LEU A 475 5.33 -13.75 -12.02
C LEU A 475 6.55 -14.62 -12.30
N ASN A 476 6.43 -15.94 -12.17
CA ASN A 476 7.54 -16.86 -12.42
C ASN A 476 8.01 -16.81 -13.88
N ILE A 477 7.08 -16.67 -14.83
CA ILE A 477 7.41 -16.48 -16.26
C ILE A 477 8.24 -15.21 -16.46
N LEU A 478 7.90 -14.10 -15.81
CA LEU A 478 8.61 -12.83 -15.96
C LEU A 478 10.02 -12.87 -15.34
N ILE A 479 10.16 -13.56 -14.20
CA ILE A 479 11.46 -13.82 -13.57
C ILE A 479 12.37 -14.65 -14.50
N GLN A 480 11.81 -15.67 -15.18
CA GLN A 480 12.56 -16.60 -16.03
C GLN A 480 12.86 -16.06 -17.44
N LYS A 481 11.88 -15.45 -18.12
CA LYS A 481 11.99 -15.00 -19.53
C LYS A 481 13.07 -13.95 -19.79
N THR A 482 13.59 -13.32 -18.75
CA THR A 482 14.57 -12.25 -18.88
C THR A 482 16.03 -12.75 -19.03
N THR A 483 16.25 -14.03 -19.37
CA THR A 483 17.49 -14.46 -20.08
C THR A 483 17.33 -14.19 -21.58
N GLY A 484 17.25 -12.92 -21.95
CA GLY A 484 17.40 -12.50 -23.34
C GLY A 484 18.87 -12.62 -23.74
N ALA A 485 19.11 -13.41 -24.79
CA ALA A 485 20.41 -13.66 -25.37
C ALA A 485 21.05 -12.38 -25.93
N THR A 486 22.04 -11.83 -25.23
CA THR A 486 23.13 -11.13 -25.91
C THR A 486 24.18 -12.16 -26.26
N SER A 487 24.35 -12.41 -27.55
CA SER A 487 25.48 -13.10 -28.17
C SER A 487 26.79 -12.34 -27.90
N ALA A 488 27.21 -12.26 -26.66
CA ALA A 488 28.58 -11.92 -26.32
C ALA A 488 29.37 -13.22 -26.29
N GLU A 489 30.41 -13.31 -27.12
CA GLU A 489 31.33 -14.45 -27.14
C GLU A 489 31.78 -14.81 -25.71
N PRO A 490 31.88 -16.10 -25.36
CA PRO A 490 32.33 -16.51 -24.05
C PRO A 490 33.74 -15.98 -23.79
N ASN A 491 33.87 -15.08 -22.81
CA ASN A 491 35.17 -14.62 -22.34
C ASN A 491 35.80 -15.72 -21.48
N PHE A 492 36.70 -16.51 -22.08
CA PHE A 492 37.40 -17.63 -21.46
C PHE A 492 38.44 -17.22 -20.37
N ARG A 493 38.47 -15.95 -19.93
CA ARG A 493 39.32 -15.47 -18.83
C ARG A 493 38.56 -15.19 -17.52
N SER A 494 37.46 -15.89 -17.28
CA SER A 494 36.70 -15.75 -16.04
C SER A 494 37.29 -16.66 -14.95
N VAL A 495 37.97 -16.06 -13.96
CA VAL A 495 38.31 -16.71 -12.69
C VAL A 495 37.01 -17.29 -12.11
N MET A 496 37.00 -18.57 -11.72
CA MET A 496 35.87 -19.21 -11.04
C MET A 496 35.67 -18.62 -9.64
N GLY A 497 35.14 -17.40 -9.58
CA GLY A 497 34.54 -16.83 -8.38
C GLY A 497 33.10 -17.32 -8.27
N VAL A 498 32.70 -17.75 -7.08
CA VAL A 498 31.30 -18.01 -6.72
C VAL A 498 30.48 -16.78 -7.15
N LYS A 499 29.67 -16.92 -8.21
CA LYS A 499 28.80 -15.83 -8.67
C LYS A 499 27.89 -15.42 -7.50
N LYS A 500 28.11 -14.23 -6.93
CA LYS A 500 27.08 -13.57 -6.12
C LYS A 500 25.82 -13.52 -6.99
N SER A 501 24.69 -14.01 -6.47
CA SER A 501 23.43 -14.09 -7.21
C SER A 501 22.87 -12.72 -7.58
N VAL A 502 23.31 -11.69 -6.85
CA VAL A 502 22.84 -10.30 -6.95
C VAL A 502 23.43 -9.63 -8.19
N THR A 503 22.56 -9.00 -8.98
CA THR A 503 22.98 -8.24 -10.15
C THR A 503 23.46 -6.86 -9.70
N VAL A 504 24.73 -6.54 -9.93
CA VAL A 504 25.27 -5.20 -9.64
C VAL A 504 25.08 -4.34 -10.89
N LEU A 505 24.33 -3.26 -10.75
CA LEU A 505 24.15 -2.21 -11.74
C LEU A 505 25.24 -1.14 -11.52
N THR A 506 25.77 -0.60 -12.61
CA THR A 506 26.83 0.42 -12.57
C THR A 506 26.40 1.64 -13.37
N HIS A 507 26.50 2.82 -12.74
CA HIS A 507 26.40 4.10 -13.43
C HIS A 507 27.74 4.84 -13.35
N SER A 508 28.15 5.50 -14.42
CA SER A 508 29.40 6.27 -14.44
C SER A 508 29.18 7.60 -15.14
N GLN A 509 29.53 8.69 -14.46
CA GLN A 509 29.41 10.06 -14.99
C GLN A 509 30.68 10.85 -14.75
N VAL A 510 31.17 11.52 -15.79
CA VAL A 510 32.20 12.56 -15.67
C VAL A 510 31.47 13.88 -15.44
N PHE A 511 31.87 14.64 -14.43
CA PHE A 511 31.26 15.94 -14.16
C PHE A 511 31.83 16.99 -15.10
N ASP A 512 30.94 17.86 -15.61
CA ASP A 512 31.33 18.93 -16.53
C ASP A 512 32.17 20.01 -15.83
N ASP A 513 31.88 20.26 -14.55
CA ASP A 513 32.58 21.24 -13.74
C ASP A 513 33.94 20.72 -13.28
N LYS A 514 34.98 21.53 -13.53
CA LYS A 514 36.36 21.25 -13.12
C LYS A 514 36.72 22.14 -11.94
N LEU A 515 37.38 21.57 -10.95
CA LEU A 515 37.96 22.36 -9.87
C LEU A 515 39.22 23.07 -10.39
N GLU A 516 39.19 24.39 -10.40
CA GLU A 516 40.37 25.21 -10.65
C GLU A 516 41.16 25.41 -9.34
N ILE A 517 42.42 25.01 -9.35
CA ILE A 517 43.34 25.18 -8.24
C ILE A 517 44.21 26.41 -8.53
N GLN A 518 44.08 27.44 -7.69
CA GLN A 518 44.91 28.64 -7.73
C GLN A 518 45.56 28.88 -6.36
N GLY A 519 46.88 28.67 -6.29
CA GLY A 519 47.69 28.88 -5.10
C GLY A 519 47.90 27.63 -4.23
N PRO A 520 48.92 27.66 -3.33
CA PRO A 520 49.15 26.59 -2.35
C PRO A 520 47.98 26.44 -1.35
N PRO A 521 48.00 25.41 -0.48
CA PRO A 521 47.08 25.33 0.65
C PRO A 521 47.06 26.63 1.47
N ASN A 522 45.91 26.93 2.10
CA ASN A 522 45.62 28.19 2.79
C ASN A 522 45.62 29.44 1.88
N VAL A 523 45.28 29.29 0.60
CA VAL A 523 44.92 30.41 -0.27
C VAL A 523 43.41 30.36 -0.53
N GLY A 524 42.71 31.46 -0.28
CA GLY A 524 41.27 31.56 -0.53
C GLY A 524 40.48 32.19 0.62
N LEU A 525 39.18 31.93 0.63
CA LEU A 525 38.23 32.44 1.63
C LEU A 525 37.80 31.30 2.54
N GLY A 526 38.10 31.40 3.83
CA GLY A 526 37.58 30.46 4.84
C GLY A 526 36.34 31.04 5.48
N TYR A 527 35.24 30.30 5.50
CA TYR A 527 33.95 30.76 6.06
C TYR A 527 33.71 30.23 7.49
N LEU A 528 33.99 28.94 7.65
CA LEU A 528 33.76 28.16 8.88
C LEU A 528 34.99 27.35 9.29
N ASP A 529 36.05 27.32 8.48
CA ASP A 529 37.20 26.43 8.67
C ASP A 529 37.82 26.61 10.07
N ASP A 530 37.90 27.84 10.59
CA ASP A 530 38.51 28.13 11.90
C ASP A 530 37.70 27.64 13.11
N VAL A 531 36.43 27.27 12.91
CA VAL A 531 35.52 26.79 13.98
C VAL A 531 35.13 25.32 13.80
N ILE A 532 35.56 24.69 12.72
CA ILE A 532 35.40 23.26 12.46
C ILE A 532 36.54 22.50 13.16
N PRO A 533 36.25 21.64 14.17
CA PRO A 533 37.28 20.92 14.92
C PRO A 533 38.06 19.92 14.07
N ASP A 534 37.38 19.24 13.15
CA ASP A 534 37.97 18.26 12.24
C ASP A 534 37.67 18.65 10.78
N GLN A 535 38.65 19.31 10.14
CA GLN A 535 38.58 19.69 8.73
C GLN A 535 38.92 18.52 7.79
N THR A 536 39.23 17.34 8.32
CA THR A 536 39.52 16.11 7.55
C THR A 536 38.33 15.16 7.46
N ALA A 537 37.29 15.40 8.25
CA ALA A 537 36.01 14.70 8.13
C ALA A 537 35.36 14.97 6.77
N ILE A 538 34.72 13.94 6.20
CA ILE A 538 34.00 14.02 4.92
C ILE A 538 32.84 15.01 5.02
N THR A 539 32.07 14.92 6.11
CA THR A 539 31.10 15.95 6.51
C THR A 539 31.58 16.62 7.80
N PRO A 540 32.18 17.81 7.67
CA PRO A 540 32.67 18.55 8.83
C PRO A 540 31.50 18.92 9.75
N LYS A 541 31.64 18.61 11.04
CA LYS A 541 30.65 18.93 12.06
C LYS A 541 31.03 20.22 12.79
N ILE A 542 30.05 21.09 12.98
CA ILE A 542 30.17 22.29 13.82
C ILE A 542 29.18 22.18 14.99
N SER A 543 29.62 22.49 16.21
CA SER A 543 28.70 22.52 17.35
C SER A 543 27.74 23.69 17.23
N PHE A 544 26.55 23.55 17.82
CA PHE A 544 25.56 24.63 17.85
C PHE A 544 26.16 25.91 18.46
N ASP A 545 26.92 25.80 19.55
CA ASP A 545 27.54 26.95 20.21
C ASP A 545 28.59 27.64 19.32
N SER A 546 29.42 26.88 18.61
CA SER A 546 30.39 27.44 17.66
C SER A 546 29.71 28.12 16.48
N TYR A 547 28.65 27.52 15.95
CA TYR A 547 27.85 28.12 14.88
C TYR A 547 27.12 29.39 15.36
N ASN A 548 26.47 29.35 16.52
CA ASN A 548 25.79 30.50 17.11
C ASN A 548 26.78 31.64 17.42
N THR A 549 27.97 31.32 17.92
CA THR A 549 29.06 32.30 18.12
C THR A 549 29.45 32.92 16.78
N ARG A 550 29.62 32.12 15.73
CA ARG A 550 29.94 32.59 14.38
C ARG A 550 28.87 33.51 13.82
N VAL A 551 27.59 33.16 13.98
CA VAL A 551 26.45 33.99 13.56
C VAL A 551 26.41 35.30 14.33
N THR A 552 26.61 35.26 15.65
CA THR A 552 26.65 36.46 16.50
C THR A 552 27.77 37.41 16.09
N GLN A 553 28.94 36.87 15.70
CA GLN A 553 30.03 37.67 15.15
C GLN A 553 29.66 38.40 13.85
N GLU A 554 28.91 37.76 12.93
CA GLU A 554 28.43 38.45 11.72
C GLU A 554 27.43 39.56 12.04
N VAL A 555 26.48 39.29 12.94
CA VAL A 555 25.48 40.28 13.38
C VAL A 555 26.16 41.53 13.92
N ASN A 556 27.19 41.35 14.76
CA ASN A 556 27.97 42.44 15.32
C ASN A 556 28.82 43.15 14.25
N LYS A 557 29.48 42.40 13.35
CA LYS A 557 30.34 42.94 12.28
C LYS A 557 29.59 43.90 11.35
N TYR A 558 28.34 43.58 11.02
CA TYR A 558 27.50 44.41 10.12
C TYR A 558 26.52 45.34 10.86
N ASN A 559 26.56 45.36 12.21
CA ASN A 559 25.63 46.11 13.04
C ASN A 559 24.15 45.87 12.66
N ILE A 560 23.77 44.60 12.53
CA ILE A 560 22.42 44.21 12.14
C ILE A 560 21.49 44.39 13.35
N SER A 561 20.69 45.46 13.34
CA SER A 561 19.77 45.79 14.45
C SER A 561 18.56 44.86 14.57
N ASN A 562 18.20 44.13 13.51
CA ASN A 562 17.12 43.15 13.53
C ASN A 562 17.47 41.90 12.73
N SER A 563 18.17 40.96 13.36
CA SER A 563 18.55 39.66 12.76
C SER A 563 17.36 38.74 12.46
N LYS A 564 16.16 39.08 12.97
CA LYS A 564 14.91 38.34 12.72
C LYS A 564 14.10 38.87 11.53
N SER A 565 14.53 39.97 10.90
CA SER A 565 13.86 40.50 9.71
C SER A 565 14.10 39.58 8.51
N GLN A 566 13.03 39.01 7.96
CA GLN A 566 13.07 38.17 6.75
C GLN A 566 13.67 38.91 5.53
N ASN A 567 13.63 40.24 5.52
CA ASN A 567 14.17 41.07 4.44
C ASN A 567 15.70 41.29 4.53
N ILE A 568 16.31 41.07 5.69
CA ILE A 568 17.76 41.27 5.91
C ILE A 568 18.51 39.93 5.75
N ASN A 569 17.88 38.81 6.09
CA ASN A 569 18.52 37.50 6.14
C ASN A 569 17.83 36.46 5.24
N LYS A 570 17.45 36.84 4.02
CA LYS A 570 16.72 35.95 3.08
C LYS A 570 17.55 34.73 2.62
N TYR A 571 18.88 34.79 2.74
CA TYR A 571 19.80 33.78 2.22
C TYR A 571 20.89 33.31 3.21
N GLY A 572 20.84 33.70 4.49
CA GLY A 572 21.79 33.18 5.49
C GLY A 572 23.25 33.53 5.20
N PHE A 573 23.61 34.81 5.11
CA PHE A 573 24.96 35.20 4.69
C PHE A 573 25.98 35.08 5.84
N LEU A 574 26.87 34.10 5.76
CA LEU A 574 28.16 34.13 6.45
C LEU A 574 29.19 34.76 5.52
N SER A 575 29.82 35.87 5.90
CA SER A 575 31.02 36.34 5.19
C SER A 575 32.22 35.44 5.52
N PRO A 576 33.32 35.48 4.74
CA PRO A 576 34.54 34.79 5.12
C PRO A 576 34.99 35.21 6.53
N SER A 577 35.41 34.26 7.36
CA SER A 577 36.04 34.48 8.68
C SER A 577 37.52 34.83 8.57
N PHE A 578 38.19 34.35 7.52
CA PHE A 578 39.52 34.79 7.14
C PHE A 578 39.77 34.69 5.63
N MET A 579 40.77 35.42 5.16
CA MET A 579 41.36 35.29 3.83
C MET A 579 42.77 34.71 3.96
N GLY A 580 42.99 33.53 3.38
CA GLY A 580 44.29 32.90 3.31
C GLY A 580 45.10 33.40 2.12
N LEU A 581 46.38 33.72 2.34
CA LEU A 581 47.31 34.22 1.34
C LEU A 581 48.50 33.26 1.11
N GLY A 582 48.38 31.98 1.50
CA GLY A 582 49.44 30.98 1.39
C GLY A 582 50.24 30.83 2.67
N LYS A 583 51.57 30.65 2.61
CA LYS A 583 52.53 30.27 3.69
C LYS A 583 52.27 30.91 5.07
N LYS A 584 51.19 30.49 5.74
CA LYS A 584 50.67 30.95 7.04
C LYS A 584 50.32 32.44 7.16
N LYS A 585 50.07 33.14 6.04
CA LYS A 585 49.52 34.51 6.09
C LYS A 585 48.00 34.41 5.98
N THR A 586 47.29 34.74 7.06
CA THR A 586 45.84 34.87 7.08
C THR A 586 45.47 36.29 7.47
N ILE A 587 44.51 36.88 6.75
CA ILE A 587 43.87 38.12 7.15
C ILE A 587 42.57 37.73 7.86
N ASN A 588 42.48 38.01 9.16
CA ASN A 588 41.25 37.80 9.90
C ASN A 588 40.22 38.85 9.45
N THR A 589 39.18 38.41 8.76
CA THR A 589 38.13 39.28 8.21
C THR A 589 37.02 39.54 9.22
N LYS A 590 37.05 38.93 10.42
CA LYS A 590 36.14 39.24 11.54
C LYS A 590 36.35 40.66 12.07
N VAL A 591 37.59 41.15 11.98
CA VAL A 591 38.03 42.45 12.53
C VAL A 591 38.12 43.55 11.46
N LEU A 592 37.97 43.19 10.19
CA LEU A 592 37.87 44.19 9.12
C LEU A 592 36.53 44.92 9.28
N LEU A 593 36.60 46.14 9.81
CA LEU A 593 35.49 47.07 9.79
C LEU A 593 34.99 47.17 8.34
N PRO A 594 33.69 46.97 8.06
CA PRO A 594 33.16 47.27 6.74
C PRO A 594 33.52 48.73 6.44
N VAL A 595 34.22 48.99 5.34
CA VAL A 595 34.56 50.36 4.93
C VAL A 595 33.24 51.13 4.83
N THR A 596 33.01 51.99 5.81
CA THR A 596 31.67 52.39 6.31
C THR A 596 30.90 53.34 5.40
N SER A 597 31.30 53.54 4.14
CA SER A 597 30.67 54.59 3.31
C SER A 597 30.11 54.17 1.94
N LYS A 598 30.40 52.96 1.41
CA LYS A 598 29.94 52.61 0.06
C LYS A 598 29.12 51.32 -0.09
N PHE A 599 29.15 50.40 0.87
CA PHE A 599 28.38 49.14 0.79
C PHE A 599 26.98 49.22 1.43
N LEU A 600 26.78 50.15 2.37
CA LEU A 600 25.52 50.36 3.09
C LEU A 600 24.33 50.84 2.25
N PRO A 601 24.47 51.60 1.14
CA PRO A 601 23.31 52.08 0.39
C PRO A 601 22.48 50.95 -0.23
N LEU A 602 23.04 49.78 -0.52
CA LEU A 602 22.28 48.67 -1.11
C LEU A 602 21.44 47.88 -0.08
N VAL A 603 21.82 47.91 1.19
CA VAL A 603 21.04 47.32 2.30
C VAL A 603 20.10 48.35 2.92
N ARG A 604 20.46 49.65 2.87
CA ARG A 604 19.60 50.75 3.35
C ARG A 604 18.58 51.24 2.33
N SER A 605 18.82 51.13 1.01
CA SER A 605 17.91 51.69 -0.01
C SER A 605 16.57 50.97 -0.13
N ARG A 606 16.39 49.80 0.50
CA ARG A 606 15.07 49.13 0.58
C ARG A 606 14.34 49.35 1.89
N LEU A 607 14.91 50.08 2.84
CA LEU A 607 14.29 50.37 4.14
C LEU A 607 13.81 51.83 4.26
N SER A 608 14.15 52.71 3.30
CA SER A 608 13.65 54.09 3.29
C SER A 608 12.31 54.27 2.59
N ASP A 609 11.85 53.28 1.80
CA ASP A 609 10.61 53.39 1.02
C ASP A 609 9.37 52.91 1.78
N ASP A 610 9.55 52.28 2.95
CA ASP A 610 8.46 51.88 3.86
C ASP A 610 8.32 52.83 5.07
N LYS A 611 8.63 54.13 4.88
CA LYS A 611 8.15 55.15 5.82
C LYS A 611 6.63 55.27 5.67
N VAL A 612 5.93 54.47 6.47
CA VAL A 612 4.76 54.84 7.28
C VAL A 612 4.05 56.08 6.73
N GLN A 613 3.20 55.87 5.72
CA GLN A 613 2.03 56.71 5.56
C GLN A 613 1.09 56.40 6.73
N ASP A 614 0.83 57.46 7.49
CA ASP A 614 -0.40 57.78 8.20
C ASP A 614 -1.23 56.63 8.78
N ASN A 615 -1.31 56.63 10.11
CA ASN A 615 -2.64 56.72 10.75
C ASN A 615 -2.55 57.44 12.09
N LYS A 616 -2.82 58.75 12.03
CA LYS A 616 -3.38 59.51 13.16
C LYS A 616 -4.74 58.89 13.50
N ILE A 617 -4.79 58.11 14.57
CA ILE A 617 -6.05 57.91 15.30
C ILE A 617 -6.28 59.19 16.10
N LYS A 618 -7.21 60.02 15.63
CA LYS A 618 -7.86 61.05 16.44
C LYS A 618 -9.27 60.58 16.76
N ASN A 619 -9.62 60.73 18.03
CA ASN A 619 -10.94 60.50 18.63
C ASN A 619 -12.05 61.22 17.85
N GLU A 620 -13.12 60.48 17.54
CA GLU A 620 -14.52 60.75 17.91
C GLU A 620 -15.32 59.45 17.78
#